data_AF-A0A7V8J088-F1
#
_entry.id   AF-A0A7V8J088-F1
#
_cell.length_a   1.000
_cell.length_b   1.000
_cell.length_c   1.000
_cell.angle_alpha   90.00
_cell.angle_beta   90.00
_cell.angle_gamma   90.00
#
_symmetry.space_group_name_H-M   'P 1'
#
loop_
_entity.id
_entity.type
_entity.pdbx_description
1 polymer ?
#
loop_
_entity_poly.entity_id
_entity_poly.type
_entity_poly.pdbx_seq_one_letter_code
_entity_poly.pdbx_strand_id
1 'polypeptide(L)'
;MNKQSALPAFLSIVSCAAVVFGVIQMRRLTTSVGALEDRLAKLEAPATAPAGGATPSDGPRTLEDVATELKALKAEVAAVKSAAESMEAAAASQPSKSVPAASEAQVKAAVEKALAEREDAKKKDRKEREKDLLKGGDLSGFAANQAVDMLAKELGLTDQQKAQVAEILKTQIATILAAWTDRKEGEDTKAKMEQLKLDTDTKIKGVLTPEQAVKYDDMQRNGGKGWGGGKWGGGGSEGK
;
A
#
# COMPACT_ATOMS: atom_id res chain seq x y z
N MET A 1 -35.08 42.81 -37.69
CA MET A 1 -34.32 42.70 -36.43
C MET A 1 -33.37 41.52 -36.54
N ASN A 2 -32.10 41.79 -36.87
CA ASN A 2 -31.07 40.78 -37.14
C ASN A 2 -30.41 40.32 -35.83
N LYS A 3 -30.52 39.03 -35.50
CA LYS A 3 -29.79 38.36 -34.41
C LYS A 3 -28.66 37.53 -35.02
N GLN A 4 -27.52 38.13 -35.36
CA GLN A 4 -26.41 37.33 -35.94
C GLN A 4 -24.98 37.88 -35.77
N SER A 5 -24.70 38.75 -34.80
CA SER A 5 -23.38 39.43 -34.70
C SER A 5 -22.59 39.26 -33.39
N ALA A 6 -22.87 38.24 -32.57
CA ALA A 6 -22.21 38.08 -31.26
C ALA A 6 -21.36 36.81 -31.08
N LEU A 7 -20.97 36.11 -32.16
CA LEU A 7 -20.23 34.83 -32.06
C LEU A 7 -18.69 34.85 -32.17
N PRO A 8 -17.97 35.91 -32.64
CA PRO A 8 -16.51 35.78 -32.82
C PRO A 8 -15.68 35.94 -31.54
N ALA A 9 -16.20 36.54 -30.46
CA ALA A 9 -15.42 36.81 -29.25
C ALA A 9 -15.23 35.59 -28.33
N PHE A 10 -16.19 34.65 -28.31
CA PHE A 10 -16.12 33.47 -27.44
C PHE A 10 -15.11 32.40 -27.91
N LEU A 11 -14.85 32.31 -29.22
CA LEU A 11 -13.88 31.36 -29.77
C LEU A 11 -12.42 31.72 -29.46
N SER A 12 -12.11 33.00 -29.23
CA SER A 12 -10.75 33.45 -28.90
C SER A 12 -10.35 33.10 -27.46
N ILE A 13 -11.29 33.17 -26.50
CA ILE A 13 -11.00 32.89 -25.08
C ILE A 13 -10.76 31.39 -24.83
N VAL A 14 -11.51 30.51 -25.52
CA VAL A 14 -11.35 29.04 -25.38
C VAL A 14 -10.01 28.57 -25.95
N SER A 15 -9.51 29.18 -27.03
CA SER A 15 -8.21 28.84 -27.60
C SER A 15 -7.03 29.18 -26.67
N CYS A 16 -7.10 30.30 -25.94
CA CYS A 16 -6.07 30.64 -24.94
C CYS A 16 -6.06 29.68 -23.74
N ALA A 17 -7.23 29.23 -23.27
CA ALA A 17 -7.32 28.32 -22.13
C ALA A 17 -6.71 26.94 -22.42
N ALA A 18 -6.90 26.39 -23.62
CA ALA A 18 -6.33 25.11 -24.03
C ALA A 18 -4.79 25.16 -24.14
N VAL A 19 -4.23 26.27 -24.64
CA VAL A 19 -2.78 26.48 -24.69
C VAL A 19 -2.20 26.61 -23.29
N VAL A 20 -2.86 27.35 -22.40
CA VAL A 20 -2.42 27.48 -20.99
C VAL A 20 -2.49 26.14 -20.26
N PHE A 21 -3.55 25.35 -20.46
CA PHE A 21 -3.66 24.02 -19.85
C PHE A 21 -2.60 23.05 -20.40
N GLY A 22 -2.33 23.06 -21.71
CA GLY A 22 -1.25 22.28 -22.32
C GLY A 22 0.13 22.64 -21.79
N VAL A 23 0.42 23.95 -21.64
CA VAL A 23 1.69 24.43 -21.05
C VAL A 23 1.81 24.07 -19.56
N ILE A 24 0.70 24.09 -18.81
CA ILE A 24 0.68 23.67 -17.40
C ILE A 24 0.93 22.16 -17.27
N GLN A 25 0.32 21.33 -18.13
CA GLN A 25 0.55 19.89 -18.12
C GLN A 25 1.96 19.52 -18.56
N MET A 26 2.50 20.18 -19.59
CA MET A 26 3.91 20.04 -20.00
C MET A 26 4.88 20.40 -18.88
N ARG A 27 4.62 21.50 -18.14
CA ARG A 27 5.44 21.87 -16.97
C ARG A 27 5.37 20.85 -15.84
N ARG A 28 4.20 20.25 -15.59
CA ARG A 28 4.07 19.17 -14.59
C ARG A 28 4.84 17.92 -15.01
N LEU A 29 4.77 17.55 -16.28
CA LEU A 29 5.51 16.41 -16.83
C LEU A 29 7.03 16.65 -16.74
N THR A 30 7.54 17.83 -17.11
CA THR A 30 8.98 18.12 -17.00
C THR A 30 9.48 18.13 -15.55
N THR A 31 8.71 18.65 -14.59
CA THR A 31 9.08 18.54 -13.16
C THR A 31 9.08 17.09 -12.67
N SER A 32 8.16 16.25 -13.16
CA SER A 32 8.10 14.83 -12.78
C SER A 32 9.27 14.03 -13.37
N VAL A 33 9.68 14.34 -14.60
CA VAL A 33 10.85 13.73 -15.24
C VAL A 33 12.13 14.11 -14.51
N GLY A 34 12.31 15.39 -14.14
CA GLY A 34 13.47 15.81 -13.34
C GLY A 34 13.56 15.10 -11.97
N ALA A 35 12.43 14.95 -11.27
CA ALA A 35 12.40 14.21 -10.01
C ALA A 35 12.71 12.71 -10.19
N LEU A 36 12.37 12.11 -11.33
CA LEU A 36 12.71 10.73 -11.65
C LEU A 36 14.19 10.59 -12.02
N GLU A 37 14.76 11.53 -12.78
CA GLU A 37 16.19 11.59 -13.10
C GLU A 37 17.04 11.78 -11.83
N ASP A 38 16.63 12.62 -10.89
CA ASP A 38 17.31 12.78 -9.60
C ASP A 38 17.29 11.48 -8.77
N ARG A 39 16.17 10.76 -8.77
CA ARG A 39 16.07 9.45 -8.11
C ARG A 39 16.94 8.40 -8.79
N LEU A 40 17.01 8.42 -10.12
CA LEU A 40 17.87 7.55 -10.91
C LEU A 40 19.34 7.81 -10.60
N ALA A 41 19.75 9.09 -10.58
CA ALA A 41 21.11 9.50 -10.25
C ALA A 41 21.49 9.10 -8.81
N LYS A 42 20.54 9.18 -7.87
CA LYS A 42 20.75 8.75 -6.48
C LYS A 42 20.88 7.24 -6.32
N LEU A 43 20.30 6.46 -7.24
CA LEU A 43 20.43 5.00 -7.29
C LEU A 43 21.69 4.55 -8.04
N GLU A 44 22.14 5.31 -9.05
CA GLU A 44 23.39 5.05 -9.78
C GLU A 44 24.65 5.54 -9.03
N ALA A 45 24.48 6.41 -8.03
CA ALA A 45 25.58 6.83 -7.16
C ALA A 45 26.17 5.62 -6.42
N PRO A 46 27.50 5.39 -6.48
CA PRO A 46 28.13 4.26 -5.80
C PRO A 46 27.82 4.34 -4.32
N ALA A 47 27.27 3.26 -3.76
CA ALA A 47 26.91 3.13 -2.36
C ALA A 47 28.13 3.41 -1.47
N THR A 48 28.31 4.66 -1.09
CA THR A 48 29.27 5.07 -0.08
C THR A 48 28.65 4.65 1.24
N ALA A 49 29.15 3.54 1.78
CA ALA A 49 28.62 2.91 2.99
C ALA A 49 28.47 3.96 4.11
N PRO A 50 27.27 4.21 4.65
CA PRO A 50 27.13 5.04 5.82
C PRO A 50 27.74 4.28 7.02
N ALA A 51 28.87 4.78 7.50
CA ALA A 51 29.45 4.36 8.77
C ALA A 51 28.55 4.87 9.92
N GLY A 52 27.45 4.17 10.20
CA GLY A 52 26.54 4.60 11.27
C GLY A 52 25.27 3.78 11.41
N GLY A 53 25.36 2.64 12.11
CA GLY A 53 24.44 2.18 13.17
C GLY A 53 22.92 2.27 13.02
N ALA A 54 22.33 2.37 11.84
CA ALA A 54 20.89 2.27 11.66
C ALA A 54 20.48 0.82 11.40
N THR A 55 19.77 0.20 12.34
CA THR A 55 19.15 -1.12 12.18
C THR A 55 18.01 -1.04 11.15
N PRO A 56 18.10 -1.67 9.98
CA PRO A 56 17.00 -1.72 9.02
C PRO A 56 16.05 -2.87 9.43
N SER A 57 14.80 -2.53 9.73
CA SER A 57 13.71 -3.50 9.93
C SER A 57 13.10 -4.00 8.61
N ASP A 58 13.56 -3.48 7.47
CA ASP A 58 13.21 -3.99 6.15
C ASP A 58 14.34 -4.91 5.71
N GLY A 59 13.99 -6.17 5.36
CA GLY A 59 14.96 -7.16 4.90
C GLY A 59 15.85 -6.64 3.77
N PRO A 60 17.05 -7.22 3.57
CA PRO A 60 18.00 -6.73 2.59
C PRO A 60 17.37 -6.80 1.19
N ARG A 61 17.04 -5.63 0.63
CA ARG A 61 16.68 -5.53 -0.79
C ARG A 61 17.84 -6.08 -1.59
N THR A 62 17.57 -7.08 -2.42
CA THR A 62 18.63 -7.66 -3.24
C THR A 62 19.02 -6.67 -4.34
N LEU A 63 20.26 -6.75 -4.81
CA LEU A 63 20.71 -5.94 -5.95
C LEU A 63 19.87 -6.22 -7.21
N GLU A 64 19.30 -7.43 -7.32
CA GLU A 64 18.42 -7.84 -8.42
C GLU A 64 17.05 -7.13 -8.37
N ASP A 65 16.49 -6.93 -7.18
CA ASP A 65 15.25 -6.16 -6.99
C ASP A 65 15.44 -4.70 -7.42
N VAL A 66 16.55 -4.09 -6.99
CA VAL A 66 16.90 -2.71 -7.35
C VAL A 66 17.11 -2.57 -8.86
N ALA A 67 17.81 -3.52 -9.49
CA ALA A 67 18.04 -3.51 -10.93
C ALA A 67 16.72 -3.62 -11.74
N THR A 68 15.77 -4.41 -11.23
CA THR A 68 14.45 -4.58 -11.85
C THR A 68 13.61 -3.31 -11.75
N GLU A 69 13.57 -2.67 -10.57
CA GLU A 69 12.92 -1.35 -10.39
C GLU A 69 13.52 -0.29 -11.31
N LEU A 70 14.85 -0.27 -11.45
CA LEU A 70 15.57 0.69 -12.29
C LEU A 70 15.23 0.51 -13.78
N LYS A 71 15.11 -0.74 -14.24
CA LYS A 71 14.71 -1.06 -15.62
C LYS A 71 13.26 -0.63 -15.90
N ALA A 72 12.35 -0.83 -14.95
CA ALA A 72 10.97 -0.41 -15.07
C ALA A 72 10.85 1.12 -15.14
N LEU A 73 11.54 1.85 -14.26
CA LEU A 73 11.55 3.31 -14.27
C LEU A 73 12.13 3.89 -15.57
N LYS A 74 13.21 3.30 -16.11
CA LYS A 74 13.77 3.71 -17.42
C LYS A 74 12.77 3.54 -18.56
N ALA A 75 11.96 2.47 -18.53
CA ALA A 75 10.92 2.25 -19.52
C ALA A 75 9.77 3.27 -19.40
N GLU A 76 9.33 3.60 -18.19
CA GLU A 76 8.30 4.62 -17.96
C GLU A 76 8.75 6.02 -18.43
N VAL A 77 9.99 6.41 -18.12
CA VAL A 77 10.55 7.70 -18.58
C VAL A 77 10.61 7.75 -20.11
N ALA A 78 11.03 6.67 -20.78
CA ALA A 78 11.06 6.59 -22.24
C ALA A 78 9.65 6.69 -22.87
N ALA A 79 8.64 6.08 -22.23
CA ALA A 79 7.26 6.16 -22.68
C ALA A 79 6.68 7.58 -22.52
N VAL A 80 6.93 8.25 -21.40
CA VAL A 80 6.50 9.64 -21.18
C VAL A 80 7.17 10.59 -22.16
N LYS A 81 8.48 10.39 -22.42
CA LYS A 81 9.22 11.21 -23.38
C LYS A 81 8.69 11.06 -24.81
N SER A 82 8.46 9.83 -25.27
CA SER A 82 7.90 9.60 -26.61
C SER A 82 6.46 10.14 -26.74
N ALA A 83 5.66 10.08 -25.68
CA ALA A 83 4.35 10.72 -25.64
C ALA A 83 4.46 12.26 -25.75
N ALA A 84 5.39 12.89 -25.03
CA ALA A 84 5.62 14.34 -25.10
C ALA A 84 6.07 14.78 -26.51
N GLU A 85 7.02 14.04 -27.13
CA GLU A 85 7.48 14.30 -28.50
C GLU A 85 6.35 14.15 -29.52
N SER A 86 5.45 13.17 -29.33
CA SER A 86 4.28 13.00 -30.20
C SER A 86 3.28 14.16 -30.08
N MET A 87 3.12 14.72 -28.86
CA MET A 87 2.26 15.89 -28.63
C MET A 87 2.86 17.17 -29.23
N GLU A 88 4.19 17.34 -29.15
CA GLU A 88 4.89 18.48 -29.75
C GLU A 88 4.86 18.42 -31.29
N ALA A 89 5.07 17.24 -31.88
CA ALA A 89 4.94 17.04 -33.32
C ALA A 89 3.49 17.29 -33.82
N ALA A 90 2.49 16.89 -33.04
CA ALA A 90 1.08 17.19 -33.34
C ALA A 90 0.78 18.69 -33.26
N ALA A 91 1.37 19.41 -32.30
CA ALA A 91 1.20 20.86 -32.16
C ALA A 91 1.88 21.65 -33.30
N ALA A 92 3.05 21.21 -33.77
CA ALA A 92 3.77 21.85 -34.87
C ALA A 92 3.09 21.69 -36.24
N SER A 93 2.30 20.63 -36.43
CA SER A 93 1.66 20.30 -37.72
C SER A 93 0.35 21.07 -38.01
N GLN A 94 -0.25 21.73 -37.02
CA GLN A 94 -1.55 22.40 -37.21
C GLN A 94 -1.60 23.83 -36.64
N PRO A 95 -1.06 24.84 -37.36
CA PRO A 95 -1.34 26.23 -37.04
C PRO A 95 -2.79 26.55 -37.46
N SER A 96 -3.65 26.89 -36.48
CA SER A 96 -4.94 27.60 -36.63
C SER A 96 -6.24 26.84 -36.94
N LYS A 97 -6.31 25.51 -36.95
CA LYS A 97 -7.62 24.82 -36.93
C LYS A 97 -7.93 24.32 -35.52
N SER A 98 -9.07 24.78 -35.00
CA SER A 98 -9.66 24.43 -33.70
C SER A 98 -9.29 23.03 -33.25
N VAL A 99 -8.66 22.91 -32.07
CA VAL A 99 -8.48 21.62 -31.39
C VAL A 99 -9.85 20.95 -31.34
N PRO A 100 -10.04 19.78 -32.01
CA PRO A 100 -11.33 19.14 -32.02
C PRO A 100 -11.65 18.74 -30.57
N ALA A 101 -12.82 19.14 -30.06
CA ALA A 101 -13.32 18.76 -28.73
C ALA A 101 -13.30 17.22 -28.47
N ALA A 102 -13.11 16.42 -29.52
CA ALA A 102 -12.84 15.00 -29.46
C ALA A 102 -11.54 14.62 -28.71
N SER A 103 -10.51 15.47 -28.67
CA SER A 103 -9.24 15.13 -28.00
C SER A 103 -9.31 15.23 -26.47
N GLU A 104 -10.13 16.13 -25.92
CA GLU A 104 -10.29 16.25 -24.46
C GLU A 104 -11.04 15.06 -23.87
N ALA A 105 -12.11 14.60 -24.55
CA ALA A 105 -12.85 13.40 -24.16
C ALA A 105 -11.98 12.15 -24.26
N GLN A 106 -11.13 12.04 -25.28
CA GLN A 106 -10.19 10.92 -25.46
C GLN A 106 -9.11 10.90 -24.37
N VAL A 107 -8.54 12.05 -24.00
CA VAL A 107 -7.56 12.14 -22.91
C VAL A 107 -8.20 11.79 -21.57
N LYS A 108 -9.40 12.30 -21.28
CA LYS A 108 -10.12 11.96 -20.05
C LYS A 108 -10.42 10.46 -19.97
N ALA A 109 -10.91 9.86 -21.06
CA ALA A 109 -11.18 8.43 -21.12
C ALA A 109 -9.91 7.58 -20.95
N ALA A 110 -8.77 8.02 -21.53
CA ALA A 110 -7.50 7.34 -21.37
C ALA A 110 -6.97 7.40 -19.92
N VAL A 111 -7.11 8.55 -19.25
CA VAL A 111 -6.73 8.72 -17.83
C VAL A 111 -7.61 7.85 -16.93
N GLU A 112 -8.92 7.83 -17.15
CA GLU A 112 -9.86 7.04 -16.35
C GLU A 112 -9.60 5.53 -16.53
N LYS A 113 -9.31 5.09 -17.76
CA LYS A 113 -8.90 3.72 -18.06
C LYS A 113 -7.59 3.35 -17.36
N ALA A 114 -6.57 4.20 -17.41
CA ALA A 114 -5.28 3.95 -16.76
C ALA A 114 -5.40 3.88 -15.22
N LEU A 115 -6.29 4.68 -14.62
CA LEU A 115 -6.58 4.60 -13.19
C LEU A 115 -7.29 3.29 -12.82
N ALA A 116 -8.23 2.82 -13.63
CA ALA A 116 -8.90 1.54 -13.42
C ALA A 116 -7.90 0.36 -13.49
N GLU A 117 -7.04 0.34 -14.52
CA GLU A 117 -6.01 -0.70 -14.68
C GLU A 117 -5.01 -0.72 -13.51
N ARG A 118 -4.64 0.47 -12.99
CA ARG A 118 -3.76 0.58 -11.81
C ARG A 118 -4.41 0.04 -10.54
N GLU A 119 -5.70 0.28 -10.33
CA GLU A 119 -6.41 -0.25 -9.17
C GLU A 119 -6.57 -1.78 -9.24
N ASP A 120 -6.76 -2.34 -10.43
CA ASP A 120 -6.80 -3.79 -10.59
C ASP A 120 -5.43 -4.46 -10.42
N ALA A 121 -4.35 -3.81 -10.87
CA ALA A 121 -2.98 -4.25 -10.59
C ALA A 121 -2.69 -4.27 -9.08
N LYS A 122 -3.05 -3.20 -8.35
CA LYS A 122 -2.90 -3.15 -6.88
C LYS A 122 -3.68 -4.25 -6.17
N LYS A 123 -4.92 -4.53 -6.59
CA LYS A 123 -5.73 -5.61 -6.01
C LYS A 123 -5.07 -6.98 -6.22
N LYS A 124 -4.49 -7.21 -7.39
CA LYS A 124 -3.78 -8.45 -7.70
C LYS A 124 -2.54 -8.60 -6.82
N ASP A 125 -1.69 -7.57 -6.73
CA ASP A 125 -0.49 -7.58 -5.90
C ASP A 125 -0.84 -7.77 -4.42
N ARG A 126 -1.91 -7.14 -3.94
CA ARG A 126 -2.41 -7.32 -2.56
C ARG A 126 -2.83 -8.77 -2.32
N LYS A 127 -3.55 -9.39 -3.25
CA LYS A 127 -3.99 -10.79 -3.14
C LYS A 127 -2.80 -11.78 -3.17
N GLU A 128 -1.77 -11.48 -3.96
CA GLU A 128 -0.53 -12.28 -3.98
C GLU A 128 0.27 -12.09 -2.67
N ARG A 129 0.42 -10.86 -2.17
CA ARG A 129 1.04 -10.61 -0.86
C ARG A 129 0.28 -11.24 0.29
N GLU A 130 -1.05 -11.21 0.28
CA GLU A 130 -1.88 -11.90 1.26
C GLU A 130 -1.61 -13.40 1.21
N LYS A 131 -1.63 -14.00 0.02
CA LYS A 131 -1.28 -15.42 -0.18
C LYS A 131 0.14 -15.74 0.31
N ASP A 132 1.09 -14.85 0.10
CA ASP A 132 2.48 -15.03 0.54
C ASP A 132 2.66 -14.77 2.04
N LEU A 133 1.89 -13.88 2.68
CA LEU A 133 1.86 -13.71 4.14
C LEU A 133 1.21 -14.91 4.82
N LEU A 134 0.18 -15.49 4.20
CA LEU A 134 -0.43 -16.75 4.63
C LEU A 134 0.52 -17.95 4.44
N LYS A 135 1.47 -17.86 3.50
CA LYS A 135 2.48 -18.91 3.24
C LYS A 135 3.82 -18.68 3.95
N GLY A 136 4.16 -17.42 4.28
CA GLY A 136 5.38 -16.96 4.92
C GLY A 136 5.35 -17.31 6.39
N GLY A 137 5.55 -18.60 6.66
CA GLY A 137 5.25 -19.28 7.91
C GLY A 137 6.06 -18.88 9.14
N ASP A 138 6.99 -17.93 9.05
CA ASP A 138 7.94 -17.70 10.15
C ASP A 138 7.42 -16.72 11.21
N LEU A 139 6.82 -15.58 10.85
CA LEU A 139 6.34 -14.62 11.85
C LEU A 139 5.03 -15.04 12.51
N SER A 140 4.05 -15.48 11.72
CA SER A 140 2.76 -15.96 12.25
C SER A 140 2.94 -17.26 13.03
N GLY A 141 3.78 -18.18 12.53
CA GLY A 141 4.09 -19.44 13.21
C GLY A 141 4.83 -19.23 14.53
N PHE A 142 5.86 -18.38 14.55
CA PHE A 142 6.61 -18.09 15.78
C PHE A 142 5.75 -17.44 16.85
N ALA A 143 4.97 -16.41 16.47
CA ALA A 143 4.08 -15.73 17.42
C ALA A 143 2.96 -16.64 17.93
N ALA A 144 2.38 -17.49 17.07
CA ALA A 144 1.40 -18.49 17.49
C ALA A 144 2.01 -19.49 18.48
N ASN A 145 3.19 -20.03 18.19
CA ASN A 145 3.86 -20.99 19.07
C ASN A 145 4.20 -20.39 20.44
N GLN A 146 4.71 -19.16 20.48
CA GLN A 146 4.99 -18.47 21.74
C GLN A 146 3.72 -18.26 22.58
N ALA A 147 2.60 -17.90 21.92
CA ALA A 147 1.32 -17.75 22.60
C ALA A 147 0.79 -19.10 23.13
N VAL A 148 0.93 -20.18 22.35
CA VAL A 148 0.59 -21.54 22.77
C VAL A 148 1.42 -21.98 23.97
N ASP A 149 2.73 -21.73 23.98
CA ASP A 149 3.61 -22.11 25.09
C ASP A 149 3.20 -21.43 26.40
N MET A 150 2.81 -20.16 26.33
CA MET A 150 2.30 -19.45 27.50
C MET A 150 0.95 -19.99 27.97
N LEU A 151 0.00 -20.24 27.05
CA LEU A 151 -1.28 -20.85 27.38
C LEU A 151 -1.10 -22.27 27.94
N ALA A 152 -0.16 -23.04 27.39
CA ALA A 152 0.18 -24.37 27.86
C ALA A 152 0.72 -24.35 29.29
N LYS A 153 1.60 -23.40 29.61
CA LYS A 153 2.15 -23.23 30.95
C LYS A 153 1.09 -22.84 31.98
N GLU A 154 0.18 -21.95 31.61
CA GLU A 154 -0.85 -21.45 32.52
C GLU A 154 -2.02 -22.44 32.69
N LEU A 155 -2.48 -23.07 31.61
CA LEU A 155 -3.68 -23.91 31.62
C LEU A 155 -3.37 -25.41 31.74
N GLY A 156 -2.10 -25.80 31.67
CA GLY A 156 -1.68 -27.20 31.64
C GLY A 156 -2.22 -27.93 30.40
N LEU A 157 -2.06 -27.34 29.22
CA LEU A 157 -2.59 -27.90 27.98
C LEU A 157 -1.90 -29.21 27.61
N THR A 158 -2.68 -30.19 27.15
CA THR A 158 -2.13 -31.43 26.56
C THR A 158 -1.55 -31.15 25.18
N ASP A 159 -0.69 -32.04 24.67
CA ASP A 159 -0.07 -31.85 23.34
C ASP A 159 -1.10 -31.79 22.20
N GLN A 160 -2.20 -32.54 22.34
CA GLN A 160 -3.32 -32.47 21.39
C GLN A 160 -4.01 -31.09 21.44
N GLN A 161 -4.26 -30.56 22.63
CA GLN A 161 -4.85 -29.22 22.80
C GLN A 161 -3.91 -28.13 22.27
N LYS A 162 -2.60 -28.22 22.52
CA LYS A 162 -1.60 -27.29 21.99
C LYS A 162 -1.64 -27.22 20.46
N ALA A 163 -1.69 -28.37 19.79
CA ALA A 163 -1.74 -28.41 18.32
C ALA A 163 -3.02 -27.73 17.78
N GLN A 164 -4.17 -27.97 18.42
CA GLN A 164 -5.43 -27.34 18.02
C GLN A 164 -5.43 -25.82 18.29
N VAL A 165 -4.93 -25.37 19.43
CA VAL A 165 -4.81 -23.95 19.77
C VAL A 165 -3.81 -23.25 18.84
N ALA A 166 -2.71 -23.91 18.46
CA ALA A 166 -1.72 -23.37 17.53
C ALA A 166 -2.34 -23.04 16.17
N GLU A 167 -3.14 -23.94 15.60
CA GLU A 167 -3.81 -23.71 14.32
C GLU A 167 -4.85 -22.57 14.41
N ILE A 168 -5.58 -22.48 15.52
CA ILE A 168 -6.53 -21.38 15.77
C ILE A 168 -5.79 -20.03 15.81
N LEU A 169 -4.71 -19.94 16.60
CA LEU A 169 -3.93 -18.70 16.75
C LEU A 169 -3.19 -18.32 15.48
N LYS A 170 -2.62 -19.28 14.74
CA LYS A 170 -1.98 -19.05 13.44
C LYS A 170 -2.96 -18.42 12.45
N THR A 171 -4.19 -18.93 12.40
CA THR A 171 -5.26 -18.39 11.54
C THR A 171 -5.66 -16.99 11.98
N GLN A 172 -5.80 -16.76 13.29
CA GLN A 172 -6.13 -15.45 13.84
C GLN A 172 -5.04 -14.42 13.49
N ILE A 173 -3.78 -14.73 13.75
CA ILE A 173 -2.64 -13.84 13.49
C ILE A 173 -2.53 -13.52 12.00
N ALA A 174 -2.67 -14.52 11.12
CA ALA A 174 -2.69 -14.29 9.67
C ALA A 174 -3.83 -13.34 9.26
N THR A 175 -5.03 -13.52 9.84
CA THR A 175 -6.18 -12.66 9.55
C THR A 175 -5.98 -11.23 10.06
N ILE A 176 -5.37 -11.08 11.25
CA ILE A 176 -5.00 -9.76 11.79
C ILE A 176 -3.99 -9.09 10.86
N LEU A 177 -2.91 -9.79 10.47
CA LEU A 177 -1.89 -9.24 9.59
C LEU A 177 -2.49 -8.80 8.25
N ALA A 178 -3.34 -9.63 7.64
CA ALA A 178 -4.06 -9.27 6.42
C ALA A 178 -4.94 -8.03 6.62
N ALA A 179 -5.70 -7.95 7.72
CA ALA A 179 -6.52 -6.78 8.03
C ALA A 179 -5.69 -5.50 8.25
N TRP A 180 -4.44 -5.61 8.72
CA TRP A 180 -3.53 -4.47 8.89
C TRP A 180 -2.94 -4.02 7.55
N THR A 181 -2.55 -4.94 6.67
CA THR A 181 -2.06 -4.60 5.33
C THR A 181 -3.15 -3.97 4.46
N ASP A 182 -4.40 -4.34 4.74
CA ASP A 182 -5.57 -4.00 3.94
C ASP A 182 -6.26 -2.70 4.34
N ARG A 183 -5.84 -2.12 5.46
CA ARG A 183 -6.46 -0.98 6.12
C ARG A 183 -6.43 0.26 5.24
N LYS A 184 -7.60 0.82 4.97
CA LYS A 184 -7.75 2.18 4.43
C LYS A 184 -7.86 3.19 5.58
N GLU A 185 -7.35 4.39 5.38
CA GLU A 185 -7.55 5.50 6.34
C GLU A 185 -9.06 5.70 6.58
N GLY A 186 -9.49 5.64 7.85
CA GLY A 186 -10.88 5.88 8.25
C GLY A 186 -11.78 4.66 8.39
N GLU A 187 -11.30 3.43 8.13
CA GLU A 187 -12.11 2.22 8.32
C GLU A 187 -12.16 1.79 9.81
N ASP A 188 -13.33 1.34 10.28
CA ASP A 188 -13.52 0.87 11.67
C ASP A 188 -12.90 -0.52 11.87
N THR A 189 -11.56 -0.52 11.92
CA THR A 189 -10.76 -1.71 12.19
C THR A 189 -10.99 -2.26 13.60
N LYS A 190 -11.51 -1.45 14.53
CA LYS A 190 -11.68 -1.86 15.92
C LYS A 190 -12.78 -2.91 16.04
N ALA A 191 -13.94 -2.67 15.43
CA ALA A 191 -15.06 -3.62 15.44
C ALA A 191 -14.68 -4.98 14.82
N LYS A 192 -13.95 -4.98 13.69
CA LYS A 192 -13.46 -6.21 13.06
C LYS A 192 -12.49 -6.99 13.95
N MET A 193 -11.60 -6.28 14.63
CA MET A 193 -10.64 -6.88 15.55
C MET A 193 -11.31 -7.45 16.81
N GLU A 194 -12.34 -6.78 17.34
CA GLU A 194 -13.14 -7.29 18.45
C GLU A 194 -13.90 -8.57 18.05
N GLN A 195 -14.51 -8.59 16.87
CA GLN A 195 -15.18 -9.78 16.36
C GLN A 195 -14.21 -10.95 16.15
N LEU A 196 -13.02 -10.70 15.60
CA LEU A 196 -11.97 -11.72 15.46
C LEU A 196 -11.50 -12.28 16.81
N LYS A 197 -11.38 -11.42 17.83
CA LYS A 197 -11.05 -11.87 19.19
C LYS A 197 -12.15 -12.77 19.75
N LEU A 198 -13.41 -12.37 19.66
CA LEU A 198 -14.55 -13.16 20.17
C LEU A 198 -14.66 -14.53 19.49
N ASP A 199 -14.49 -14.58 18.16
CA ASP A 199 -14.50 -15.83 17.40
C ASP A 199 -13.35 -16.76 17.81
N THR A 200 -12.15 -16.19 17.99
CA THR A 200 -10.98 -16.94 18.47
C THR A 200 -11.18 -17.47 19.88
N ASP A 201 -11.69 -16.64 20.80
CA ASP A 201 -11.97 -17.04 22.18
C ASP A 201 -12.97 -18.18 22.23
N THR A 202 -14.01 -18.13 21.39
CA THR A 202 -15.00 -19.20 21.27
C THR A 202 -14.37 -20.51 20.81
N LYS A 203 -13.50 -20.46 19.79
CA LYS A 203 -12.78 -21.63 19.26
C LYS A 203 -11.81 -22.22 20.28
N ILE A 204 -11.04 -21.39 20.98
CA ILE A 204 -10.10 -21.84 22.01
C ILE A 204 -10.86 -22.54 23.13
N LYS A 205 -11.93 -21.93 23.66
CA LYS A 205 -12.75 -22.54 24.72
C LYS A 205 -13.36 -23.89 24.32
N GLY A 206 -13.69 -24.08 23.05
CA GLY A 206 -14.17 -25.37 22.55
C GLY A 206 -13.15 -26.51 22.62
N VAL A 207 -11.87 -26.19 22.73
CA VAL A 207 -10.75 -27.15 22.86
C VAL A 207 -10.35 -27.38 24.33
N LEU A 208 -10.68 -26.43 25.21
CA LEU A 208 -10.33 -26.47 26.62
C LEU A 208 -11.30 -27.32 27.43
N THR A 209 -10.84 -27.87 28.55
CA THR A 209 -11.76 -28.40 29.57
C THR A 209 -12.53 -27.26 30.24
N PRO A 210 -13.69 -27.52 30.87
CA PRO A 210 -14.46 -26.47 31.55
C PRO A 210 -13.64 -25.70 32.59
N GLU A 211 -12.78 -26.39 33.34
CA GLU A 211 -11.90 -25.79 34.35
C GLU A 211 -10.84 -24.88 33.71
N GLN A 212 -10.23 -25.33 32.60
CA GLN A 212 -9.27 -24.54 31.83
C GLN A 212 -9.92 -23.31 31.20
N ALA A 213 -11.16 -23.43 30.71
CA ALA A 213 -11.90 -22.32 30.10
C ALA A 213 -12.19 -21.20 31.11
N VAL A 214 -12.49 -21.53 32.37
CA VAL A 214 -12.67 -20.53 33.44
C VAL A 214 -11.36 -19.79 33.72
N LYS A 215 -10.24 -20.51 33.81
CA LYS A 215 -8.92 -19.88 34.00
C LYS A 215 -8.51 -19.02 32.80
N TYR A 216 -8.82 -19.46 31.59
CA TYR A 216 -8.62 -18.68 30.37
C TYR A 216 -9.43 -17.37 30.41
N ASP A 217 -10.69 -17.41 30.84
CA ASP A 217 -11.53 -16.21 30.99
C ASP A 217 -10.99 -15.22 32.02
N ASP A 218 -10.49 -15.72 33.15
CA ASP A 218 -9.85 -14.86 34.16
C ASP A 218 -8.56 -14.24 33.62
N MET A 219 -7.75 -15.00 32.89
CA MET A 219 -6.57 -14.48 32.19
C MET A 219 -6.91 -13.39 31.19
N GLN A 220 -8.00 -13.52 30.41
CA GLN A 220 -8.42 -12.49 29.45
C GLN A 220 -8.89 -11.20 30.15
N ARG A 221 -9.64 -11.33 31.25
CA ARG A 221 -10.11 -10.19 32.04
C ARG A 221 -8.96 -9.43 32.73
N ASN A 222 -7.99 -10.17 33.27
CA ASN A 222 -6.87 -9.60 34.02
C ASN A 222 -5.66 -9.24 33.12
N GLY A 223 -5.54 -9.87 31.96
CA GLY A 223 -4.41 -9.78 31.04
C GLY A 223 -4.40 -8.54 30.12
N GLY A 224 -5.46 -7.72 30.15
CA GLY A 224 -5.59 -6.51 29.33
C GLY A 224 -4.50 -5.45 29.52
N LYS A 225 -3.61 -5.62 30.50
CA LYS A 225 -2.46 -4.71 30.76
C LYS A 225 -1.09 -5.29 30.37
N GLY A 226 -0.98 -6.58 30.03
CA GLY A 226 0.33 -7.26 29.93
C GLY A 226 0.69 -7.82 28.55
N TRP A 227 -0.28 -8.14 27.69
CA TRP A 227 -0.02 -8.93 26.47
C TRP A 227 0.02 -8.14 25.15
N GLY A 228 -0.29 -6.84 25.17
CA GLY A 228 -0.30 -6.02 23.94
C GLY A 228 -0.05 -4.52 24.13
N GLY A 229 0.38 -4.09 25.32
CA GLY A 229 0.42 -2.67 25.69
C GLY A 229 1.76 -2.13 26.19
N GLY A 230 2.80 -2.94 26.33
CA GLY A 230 4.04 -2.50 26.96
C GLY A 230 5.26 -2.76 26.08
N LYS A 231 5.91 -1.68 25.63
CA LYS A 231 7.33 -1.66 25.25
C LYS A 231 7.71 -2.02 23.80
N TRP A 232 6.89 -1.68 22.81
CA TRP A 232 7.31 -1.63 21.39
C TRP A 232 6.94 -0.33 20.66
N GLY A 233 6.43 0.69 21.36
CA GLY A 233 6.18 2.02 20.81
C GLY A 233 6.50 3.08 21.85
N GLY A 234 7.59 3.83 21.67
CA GLY A 234 7.96 4.91 22.58
C GLY A 234 9.45 5.13 22.77
N GLY A 235 10.28 4.92 21.74
CA GLY A 235 11.63 5.51 21.69
C GLY A 235 11.51 6.97 21.28
N GLY A 236 11.02 7.83 22.18
CA GLY A 236 10.80 9.24 21.87
C GLY A 236 10.63 10.04 23.15
N SER A 237 11.74 10.63 23.60
CA SER A 237 11.88 11.77 24.52
C SER A 237 12.81 11.46 25.68
N GLU A 238 14.11 11.71 25.51
CA GLU A 238 14.90 12.38 26.56
C GLU A 238 16.24 12.85 25.96
N GLY A 239 16.22 14.05 25.38
CA GLY A 239 17.40 14.88 25.21
C GLY A 239 17.22 16.13 26.07
N LYS A 240 17.85 16.12 27.24
CA LYS A 240 18.13 17.31 28.06
C LYS A 240 19.32 18.07 27.49
#